data_AF-A0A136JKG2-F1
#
_entry.id   AF-A0A136JKG2-F1
#
_cell.length_a   1.000
_cell.length_b   1.000
_cell.length_c   1.000
_cell.angle_alpha   90.00
_cell.angle_beta   90.00
_cell.angle_gamma   90.00
#
_symmetry.space_group_name_H-M   'P 1'
#
loop_
_entity.id
_entity.type
_entity.pdbx_description
1 polymer ?
#
loop_
_entity_poly.entity_id
_entity_poly.type
_entity_poly.pdbx_seq_one_letter_code
_entity_poly.pdbx_strand_id
1 'polypeptide(L)'
;MQRLGCSFCLNQAMTTSQPPPDHASRVELFLELSVLRYSIDPRTAVWGAPYPHDSAERRQTAAALLAEDPAIARDSIHTAVAAHDVELVRHFLSSSSVAAGIGSDTPSASTAASSAAATDTHPFDGWQPLMRLAYRRLPPPAGPRRRASAQTGRNDGEDEADLEDTPALVIAKLLLEAGADPSGGALRGDAANFHALTGVIGGGEAGQPAHPQAEALARLLLEYGAEPLDGQALYNTSLVFHGDEEGSPAGAGDKGGTRHHDDEDDDGGDEVDDDDNVFWLDFLWAACEKRYISISQHGTAHGSTETEARDLDTRAAGEHVRKRWREPMADGTLPAPPLEYLLESAVMQRQPRRTAWLVEHGADADSTTGARFA
;
A
#
# COMPACT_ATOMS: atom_id res chain seq x y z
N MET A 1 -27.89 10.47 -21.59
CA MET A 1 -27.01 11.61 -21.91
C MET A 1 -25.74 11.44 -21.11
N GLN A 2 -24.68 10.98 -21.76
CA GLN A 2 -23.46 10.46 -21.16
C GLN A 2 -22.57 11.57 -20.58
N ARG A 3 -21.89 11.24 -19.47
CA ARG A 3 -20.95 12.07 -18.67
C ARG A 3 -19.68 12.47 -19.46
N LEU A 4 -19.84 13.18 -20.58
CA LEU A 4 -18.72 13.75 -21.35
C LEU A 4 -18.13 15.02 -20.69
N GLY A 5 -18.78 15.58 -19.67
CA GLY A 5 -18.28 16.77 -18.94
C GLY A 5 -17.12 16.51 -17.96
N CYS A 6 -16.98 15.28 -17.45
CA CYS A 6 -16.06 14.95 -16.36
C CYS A 6 -14.58 14.93 -16.81
N SER A 7 -14.28 14.39 -18.00
CA SER A 7 -12.90 14.37 -18.53
C SER A 7 -12.37 15.75 -18.90
N PHE A 8 -13.27 16.68 -19.26
CA PHE A 8 -12.90 18.06 -19.57
C PHE A 8 -12.59 18.83 -18.30
N CYS A 9 -13.39 18.72 -17.24
CA CYS A 9 -13.12 19.41 -15.97
C CYS A 9 -11.84 18.92 -15.28
N LEU A 10 -11.54 17.62 -15.34
CA LEU A 10 -10.34 17.03 -14.71
C LEU A 10 -9.05 17.43 -15.46
N ASN A 11 -9.08 17.37 -16.80
CA ASN A 11 -7.98 17.89 -17.63
C ASN A 11 -7.87 19.42 -17.54
N GLN A 12 -9.00 20.14 -17.50
CA GLN A 12 -9.00 21.60 -17.43
C GLN A 12 -8.50 22.08 -16.06
N ALA A 13 -8.94 21.51 -14.93
CA ALA A 13 -8.45 21.87 -13.60
C ALA A 13 -6.95 21.61 -13.44
N MET A 14 -6.43 20.49 -13.98
CA MET A 14 -4.98 20.23 -14.00
C MET A 14 -4.21 21.18 -14.94
N THR A 15 -4.88 21.77 -15.94
CA THR A 15 -4.25 22.69 -16.91
C THR A 15 -4.38 24.17 -16.51
N THR A 16 -5.45 24.56 -15.82
CA THR A 16 -5.79 25.98 -15.54
C THR A 16 -5.38 26.46 -14.16
N SER A 17 -4.92 25.56 -13.26
CA SER A 17 -4.60 25.89 -11.86
C SER A 17 -5.77 26.55 -11.09
N GLN A 18 -7.01 26.39 -11.56
CA GLN A 18 -8.20 26.88 -10.85
C GLN A 18 -9.08 25.69 -10.43
N PRO A 19 -9.51 25.63 -9.16
CA PRO A 19 -10.38 24.58 -8.68
C PRO A 19 -11.75 24.66 -9.39
N PRO A 20 -12.42 23.51 -9.63
CA PRO A 20 -13.76 23.50 -10.21
C PRO A 20 -14.72 24.40 -9.40
N PRO A 21 -15.68 25.08 -10.03
CA PRO A 21 -16.57 25.99 -9.33
C PRO A 21 -17.67 25.27 -8.53
N ASP A 22 -18.06 24.05 -8.93
CA ASP A 22 -19.12 23.29 -8.27
C ASP A 22 -18.57 22.22 -7.31
N HIS A 23 -19.34 21.94 -6.26
CA HIS A 23 -18.94 21.03 -5.19
C HIS A 23 -18.72 19.58 -5.66
N ALA A 24 -19.59 19.07 -6.54
CA ALA A 24 -19.47 17.69 -7.02
C ALA A 24 -18.18 17.47 -7.81
N SER A 25 -17.82 18.39 -8.69
CA SER A 25 -16.54 18.34 -9.42
C SER A 25 -15.33 18.48 -8.49
N ARG A 26 -15.43 19.25 -7.39
CA ARG A 26 -14.37 19.34 -6.38
C ARG A 26 -14.19 18.02 -5.61
N VAL A 27 -15.28 17.36 -5.26
CA VAL A 27 -15.26 16.04 -4.61
C VAL A 27 -14.57 15.00 -5.51
N GLU A 28 -14.97 14.91 -6.78
CA GLU A 28 -14.34 13.98 -7.74
C GLU A 28 -12.85 14.27 -7.90
N LEU A 29 -12.47 15.55 -8.06
CA LEU A 29 -11.07 15.96 -8.21
C LEU A 29 -10.25 15.67 -6.93
N PHE A 30 -10.82 15.91 -5.74
CA PHE A 30 -10.17 15.60 -4.48
C PHE A 30 -9.91 14.09 -4.32
N LEU A 31 -10.91 13.25 -4.58
CA LEU A 31 -10.75 11.80 -4.50
C LEU A 31 -9.70 11.29 -5.49
N GLU A 32 -9.62 11.88 -6.67
CA GLU A 32 -8.65 11.52 -7.70
C GLU A 32 -7.21 11.91 -7.34
N LEU A 33 -7.02 13.10 -6.77
CA LEU A 33 -5.69 13.64 -6.49
C LEU A 33 -5.12 13.24 -5.12
N SER A 34 -5.95 12.73 -4.22
CA SER A 34 -5.57 12.40 -2.83
C SER A 34 -4.86 11.04 -2.66
N VAL A 35 -4.89 10.20 -3.70
CA VAL A 35 -4.38 8.82 -3.68
C VAL A 35 -3.32 8.59 -4.76
N LEU A 36 -2.51 7.55 -4.57
CA LEU A 36 -1.64 7.01 -5.62
C LEU A 36 -2.47 6.22 -6.62
N ARG A 37 -2.18 6.40 -7.91
CA ARG A 37 -2.83 5.72 -9.03
C ARG A 37 -1.91 4.76 -9.78
N TYR A 38 -0.61 4.77 -9.53
CA TYR A 38 0.37 3.98 -10.28
C TYR A 38 0.29 4.24 -11.80
N SER A 39 -0.10 5.46 -12.18
CA SER A 39 -0.41 5.83 -13.58
C SER A 39 -1.48 4.96 -14.24
N ILE A 40 -2.39 4.38 -13.45
CA ILE A 40 -3.53 3.60 -13.93
C ILE A 40 -4.76 4.50 -13.96
N ASP A 41 -5.38 4.62 -15.13
CA ASP A 41 -6.66 5.32 -15.25
C ASP A 41 -7.74 4.52 -14.51
N PRO A 42 -8.37 5.08 -13.45
CA PRO A 42 -9.34 4.35 -12.65
C PRO A 42 -10.60 3.93 -13.42
N ARG A 43 -10.85 4.52 -14.60
CA ARG A 43 -12.03 4.25 -15.43
C ARG A 43 -11.83 3.08 -16.39
N THR A 44 -10.60 2.90 -16.87
CA THR A 44 -10.25 1.81 -17.79
C THR A 44 -9.57 0.66 -17.06
N ALA A 45 -8.81 1.00 -16.01
CA ALA A 45 -7.94 0.12 -15.26
C ALA A 45 -7.02 -0.74 -16.16
N VAL A 46 -6.53 -0.10 -17.23
CA VAL A 46 -5.62 -0.68 -18.21
C VAL A 46 -4.21 -0.15 -17.96
N TRP A 47 -3.25 -1.07 -17.86
CA TRP A 47 -1.84 -0.75 -17.75
C TRP A 47 -1.25 -0.12 -19.01
N GLY A 48 -0.34 0.84 -18.85
CA GLY A 48 0.36 1.49 -19.97
C GLY A 48 -0.49 2.44 -20.81
N ALA A 49 -1.78 2.59 -20.50
CA ALA A 49 -2.60 3.65 -21.08
C ALA A 49 -2.07 5.02 -20.61
N PRO A 50 -2.06 6.06 -21.48
CA PRO A 50 -1.61 7.38 -21.08
C PRO A 50 -2.45 7.93 -19.91
N TYR A 51 -1.83 8.01 -18.73
CA TYR A 51 -2.42 8.60 -17.54
C TYR A 51 -1.37 9.42 -16.79
N PRO A 52 -1.75 10.53 -16.13
CA PRO A 52 -0.79 11.33 -15.37
C PRO A 52 -0.11 10.52 -14.27
N HIS A 53 1.19 10.72 -14.12
CA HIS A 53 1.96 10.13 -13.01
C HIS A 53 1.55 10.73 -11.67
N ASP A 54 1.66 9.92 -10.63
CA ASP A 54 1.57 10.41 -9.26
C ASP A 54 2.71 11.38 -8.96
N SER A 55 2.39 12.48 -8.28
CA SER A 55 3.38 13.52 -7.97
C SER A 55 3.02 14.23 -6.67
N ALA A 56 3.97 14.95 -6.08
CA ALA A 56 3.72 15.74 -4.87
C ALA A 56 2.70 16.86 -5.12
N GLU A 57 2.72 17.47 -6.31
CA GLU A 57 1.81 18.55 -6.73
C GLU A 57 0.35 18.10 -6.75
N ARG A 58 0.07 16.87 -7.22
CA ARG A 58 -1.29 16.30 -7.18
C ARG A 58 -1.82 16.29 -5.75
N ARG A 59 -1.00 15.83 -4.80
CA ARG A 59 -1.38 15.68 -3.39
C ARG A 59 -1.50 17.02 -2.66
N GLN A 60 -0.64 17.98 -3.01
CA GLN A 60 -0.75 19.36 -2.53
C GLN A 60 -2.03 20.03 -3.05
N THR A 61 -2.39 19.79 -4.31
CA THR A 61 -3.63 20.30 -4.90
C THR A 61 -4.86 19.72 -4.19
N ALA A 62 -4.87 18.42 -3.91
CA ALA A 62 -5.93 17.78 -3.11
C ALA A 62 -6.05 18.39 -1.71
N ALA A 63 -4.92 18.63 -1.03
CA ALA A 63 -4.92 19.27 0.28
C ALA A 63 -5.45 20.72 0.23
N ALA A 64 -5.10 21.48 -0.82
CA ALA A 64 -5.61 22.84 -1.03
C ALA A 64 -7.13 22.84 -1.28
N LEU A 65 -7.64 21.93 -2.10
CA LEU A 65 -9.09 21.76 -2.34
C LEU A 65 -9.85 21.51 -1.03
N LEU A 66 -9.34 20.61 -0.19
CA LEU A 66 -9.95 20.30 1.10
C LEU A 66 -9.89 21.48 2.08
N ALA A 67 -8.80 22.24 2.08
CA ALA A 67 -8.67 23.43 2.91
C ALA A 67 -9.61 24.57 2.48
N GLU A 68 -9.80 24.75 1.18
CA GLU A 68 -10.72 25.74 0.61
C GLU A 68 -12.20 25.36 0.76
N ASP A 69 -12.52 24.07 0.65
CA ASP A 69 -13.88 23.54 0.79
C ASP A 69 -13.92 22.34 1.76
N PRO A 70 -13.92 22.57 3.09
CA PRO A 70 -14.01 21.50 4.08
C PRO A 70 -15.33 20.71 4.06
N ALA A 71 -16.32 21.13 3.27
CA ALA A 71 -17.54 20.36 3.10
C ALA A 71 -17.28 19.07 2.28
N ILE A 72 -16.20 19.01 1.50
CA ILE A 72 -15.82 17.82 0.70
C ILE A 72 -15.76 16.57 1.58
N ALA A 73 -15.17 16.65 2.78
CA ALA A 73 -15.06 15.52 3.69
C ALA A 73 -16.41 14.92 4.14
N ARG A 74 -17.50 15.68 4.03
CA ARG A 74 -18.86 15.26 4.43
C ARG A 74 -19.67 14.64 3.30
N ASP A 75 -19.13 14.59 2.08
CA ASP A 75 -19.86 14.11 0.91
C ASP A 75 -20.12 12.59 0.99
N SER A 76 -19.10 11.80 1.36
CA SER A 76 -19.21 10.35 1.49
C SER A 76 -18.19 9.78 2.47
N ILE A 77 -18.33 8.50 2.85
CA ILE A 77 -17.31 7.80 3.64
C ILE A 77 -15.94 7.83 2.94
N HIS A 78 -15.93 7.82 1.60
CA HIS A 78 -14.70 7.87 0.81
C HIS A 78 -13.96 9.19 0.97
N THR A 79 -14.68 10.33 0.95
CA THR A 79 -14.04 11.63 1.17
C THR A 79 -13.64 11.84 2.62
N ALA A 80 -14.42 11.33 3.59
CA ALA A 80 -14.05 11.34 5.00
C ALA A 80 -12.74 10.55 5.25
N VAL A 81 -12.62 9.36 4.66
CA VAL A 81 -11.39 8.55 4.72
C VAL A 81 -10.22 9.27 4.05
N ALA A 82 -10.38 9.77 2.83
CA ALA A 82 -9.30 10.49 2.14
C ALA A 82 -8.85 11.74 2.93
N ALA A 83 -9.78 12.42 3.60
CA ALA A 83 -9.50 13.57 4.46
C ALA A 83 -8.88 13.22 5.82
N HIS A 84 -8.80 11.93 6.19
CA HIS A 84 -8.45 11.48 7.54
C HIS A 84 -9.37 12.03 8.65
N ASP A 85 -10.66 12.24 8.35
CA ASP A 85 -11.64 12.72 9.33
C ASP A 85 -12.28 11.54 10.08
N VAL A 86 -11.68 11.17 11.22
CA VAL A 86 -12.10 10.05 12.07
C VAL A 86 -13.56 10.17 12.49
N GLU A 87 -14.02 11.37 12.85
CA GLU A 87 -15.37 11.58 13.36
C GLU A 87 -16.41 11.45 12.26
N LEU A 88 -16.11 11.93 11.04
CA LEU A 88 -16.98 11.70 9.90
C LEU A 88 -17.00 10.22 9.49
N VAL A 89 -15.88 9.50 9.56
CA VAL A 89 -15.88 8.05 9.32
C VAL A 89 -16.78 7.32 10.34
N ARG A 90 -16.66 7.63 11.63
CA ARG A 90 -17.56 7.09 12.67
C ARG A 90 -19.02 7.43 12.37
N HIS A 91 -19.28 8.66 11.94
CA HIS A 91 -20.62 9.10 11.55
C HIS A 91 -21.16 8.30 10.37
N PHE A 92 -20.40 8.06 9.31
CA PHE A 92 -20.88 7.27 8.17
C PHE A 92 -21.15 5.80 8.52
N LEU A 93 -20.27 5.18 9.32
CA LEU A 93 -20.44 3.80 9.78
C LEU A 93 -21.65 3.64 10.70
N SER A 94 -21.98 4.67 11.51
CA SER A 94 -23.15 4.67 12.39
C SER A 94 -24.44 5.10 11.70
N SER A 95 -24.44 6.13 10.86
CA SER A 95 -25.63 6.63 10.15
C SER A 95 -26.20 5.63 9.16
N SER A 96 -25.35 4.77 8.58
CA SER A 96 -25.81 3.69 7.71
C SER A 96 -26.72 2.71 8.46
N SER A 97 -26.46 2.50 9.77
CA SER A 97 -27.33 1.71 10.66
C SER A 97 -28.70 2.34 10.88
N VAL A 98 -28.78 3.67 10.88
CA VAL A 98 -30.02 4.44 11.09
C VAL A 98 -30.85 4.52 9.81
N ALA A 99 -30.21 4.75 8.65
CA ALA A 99 -30.87 4.83 7.35
C ALA A 99 -31.47 3.49 6.89
N ALA A 100 -30.95 2.36 7.37
CA ALA A 100 -31.51 1.03 7.14
C ALA A 100 -32.88 0.78 7.82
N GLY A 101 -33.46 1.78 8.50
CA GLY A 101 -34.84 1.71 9.00
C GLY A 101 -35.04 0.78 10.18
N ILE A 102 -34.02 0.63 11.03
CA ILE A 102 -34.06 -0.29 12.17
C ILE A 102 -34.61 0.45 13.40
N GLY A 103 -35.92 0.31 13.61
CA GLY A 103 -36.53 0.45 14.93
C GLY A 103 -36.45 -0.86 15.76
N SER A 104 -35.57 -1.80 15.41
CA SER A 104 -35.38 -3.03 16.19
C SER A 104 -34.03 -3.00 16.91
N ASP A 105 -34.07 -3.15 18.24
CA ASP A 105 -32.91 -3.21 19.15
C ASP A 105 -31.99 -4.44 18.92
N THR A 106 -31.89 -4.95 17.70
CA THR A 106 -31.15 -6.17 17.36
C THR A 106 -29.76 -5.83 16.81
N PRO A 107 -28.67 -6.24 17.50
CA PRO A 107 -27.28 -5.94 17.11
C PRO A 107 -26.93 -6.30 15.65
N SER A 108 -27.51 -7.38 15.13
CA SER A 108 -27.21 -7.91 13.79
C SER A 108 -27.49 -6.93 12.63
N ALA A 109 -28.49 -6.07 12.76
CA ALA A 109 -28.91 -5.18 11.68
C ALA A 109 -28.04 -3.91 11.64
N SER A 110 -27.57 -3.44 12.82
CA SER A 110 -26.55 -2.40 12.92
C SER A 110 -25.21 -2.86 12.34
N THR A 111 -24.77 -4.08 12.66
CA THR A 111 -23.53 -4.65 12.12
C THR A 111 -23.57 -4.76 10.60
N ALA A 112 -24.69 -5.21 10.02
CA ALA A 112 -24.84 -5.33 8.58
C ALA A 112 -24.74 -3.97 7.86
N ALA A 113 -25.29 -2.92 8.45
CA ALA A 113 -25.27 -1.59 7.85
C ALA A 113 -23.92 -0.88 7.97
N SER A 114 -23.21 -1.04 9.10
CA SER A 114 -21.81 -0.60 9.22
C SER A 114 -20.92 -1.34 8.21
N SER A 115 -21.18 -2.65 8.00
CA SER A 115 -20.51 -3.44 6.97
C SER A 115 -20.81 -2.95 5.56
N ALA A 116 -22.04 -2.57 5.25
CA ALA A 116 -22.38 -1.99 3.94
C ALA A 116 -21.58 -0.71 3.65
N ALA A 117 -21.43 0.19 4.64
CA ALA A 117 -20.63 1.40 4.48
C ALA A 117 -19.12 1.09 4.38
N ALA A 118 -18.61 0.16 5.20
CA ALA A 118 -17.19 -0.22 5.19
C ALA A 118 -16.77 -0.96 3.91
N THR A 119 -17.71 -1.60 3.22
CA THR A 119 -17.51 -2.34 1.97
C THR A 119 -18.03 -1.61 0.73
N ASP A 120 -18.54 -0.38 0.89
CA ASP A 120 -19.10 0.41 -0.20
C ASP A 120 -18.05 0.65 -1.29
N THR A 121 -18.43 0.53 -2.56
CA THR A 121 -17.50 0.73 -3.67
C THR A 121 -17.81 2.04 -4.37
N HIS A 122 -16.84 2.94 -4.43
CA HIS A 122 -17.06 4.24 -5.06
C HIS A 122 -17.29 4.09 -6.57
N PRO A 123 -18.29 4.76 -7.19
CA PRO A 123 -18.61 4.57 -8.61
C PRO A 123 -17.51 4.97 -9.61
N PHE A 124 -16.55 5.79 -9.19
CA PHE A 124 -15.48 6.31 -10.07
C PHE A 124 -14.34 5.30 -10.27
N ASP A 125 -13.84 4.71 -9.20
CA ASP A 125 -12.66 3.82 -9.19
C ASP A 125 -13.00 2.40 -8.70
N GLY A 126 -14.22 2.18 -8.20
CA GLY A 126 -14.64 0.92 -7.59
C GLY A 126 -14.02 0.66 -6.23
N TRP A 127 -13.29 1.61 -5.65
CA TRP A 127 -12.53 1.38 -4.43
C TRP A 127 -13.38 1.40 -3.19
N GLN A 128 -13.10 0.43 -2.32
CA GLN A 128 -13.58 0.43 -0.95
C GLN A 128 -12.87 1.51 -0.09
N PRO A 129 -13.46 1.93 1.03
CA PRO A 129 -12.83 2.87 1.97
C PRO A 129 -11.43 2.43 2.41
N LEU A 130 -11.23 1.15 2.74
CA LEU A 130 -9.94 0.63 3.21
C LEU A 130 -8.86 0.73 2.12
N MET A 131 -9.20 0.39 0.89
CA MET A 131 -8.31 0.56 -0.27
C MET A 131 -7.88 2.02 -0.43
N ARG A 132 -8.85 2.95 -0.34
CA ARG A 132 -8.54 4.39 -0.45
C ARG A 132 -7.62 4.89 0.64
N LEU A 133 -7.80 4.40 1.87
CA LEU A 133 -6.88 4.71 2.96
C LEU A 133 -5.45 4.25 2.65
N ALA A 134 -5.29 3.01 2.17
CA ALA A 134 -3.98 2.43 1.86
C ALA A 134 -3.19 3.24 0.81
N TYR A 135 -3.86 3.78 -0.20
CA TYR A 135 -3.23 4.52 -1.29
C TYR A 135 -3.21 6.03 -1.07
N ARG A 136 -3.85 6.53 -0.01
CA ARG A 136 -3.90 7.96 0.30
C ARG A 136 -2.50 8.48 0.63
N ARG A 137 -2.17 9.68 0.13
CA ARG A 137 -0.85 10.31 0.32
C ARG A 137 -0.90 11.82 0.55
N LEU A 138 -2.03 12.38 1.00
CA LEU A 138 -2.08 13.83 1.29
C LEU A 138 -0.94 14.23 2.24
N PRO A 139 -0.33 15.41 2.05
CA PRO A 139 0.67 15.90 2.97
C PRO A 139 0.08 15.96 4.40
N PRO A 140 0.90 15.76 5.44
CA PRO A 140 0.47 16.05 6.80
C PRO A 140 -0.02 17.50 6.87
N PRO A 141 -1.03 17.82 7.71
CA PRO A 141 -1.48 19.18 7.88
C PRO A 141 -0.27 20.06 8.22
N ALA A 142 -0.24 21.29 7.71
CA ALA A 142 0.82 22.26 7.96
C ALA A 142 0.80 22.71 9.44
N GLY A 143 1.23 21.82 10.33
CA GLY A 143 1.54 22.11 11.73
C GLY A 143 3.01 22.48 11.88
N PRO A 144 3.43 22.98 13.06
CA PRO A 144 4.84 23.20 13.33
C PRO A 144 5.60 21.90 13.07
N ARG A 145 6.56 21.94 12.13
CA ARG A 145 7.40 20.80 11.77
C ARG A 145 7.98 20.21 13.05
N ARG A 146 7.47 19.05 13.50
CA ARG A 146 8.18 18.21 14.49
C ARG A 146 9.54 17.97 13.84
N ARG A 147 10.62 18.48 14.45
CA ARG A 147 11.96 18.28 13.91
C ARG A 147 12.12 16.79 13.68
N ALA A 148 12.38 16.38 12.44
CA ALA A 148 12.93 15.07 12.18
C ALA A 148 14.17 14.96 13.10
N SER A 149 14.09 14.13 14.12
CA SER A 149 15.25 13.88 14.98
C SER A 149 16.22 13.06 14.13
N ALA A 150 17.17 13.77 13.52
CA ALA A 150 18.39 13.14 13.10
C ALA A 150 19.00 12.41 14.31
N GLN A 151 19.25 11.12 14.12
CA GLN A 151 20.28 10.31 14.77
C GLN A 151 20.77 10.84 16.14
N THR A 152 20.19 10.34 17.23
CA THR A 152 20.94 10.21 18.50
C THR A 152 20.45 8.95 19.20
N GLY A 153 21.30 7.92 19.23
CA GLY A 153 21.02 6.62 19.84
C GLY A 153 20.76 6.73 21.34
N ARG A 154 19.48 6.83 21.71
CA ARG A 154 19.02 6.60 23.08
C ARG A 154 17.68 5.88 23.04
N ASN A 155 17.73 4.60 23.37
CA ASN A 155 16.58 3.74 23.60
C ASN A 155 15.99 4.05 24.98
N ASP A 156 15.15 5.07 25.05
CA ASP A 156 14.24 5.26 26.19
C ASP A 156 12.81 5.18 25.60
N GLY A 157 12.10 4.09 25.90
CA GLY A 157 10.87 3.65 25.23
C GLY A 157 9.63 4.53 25.47
N GLU A 158 9.66 5.78 25.04
CA GLU A 158 8.57 6.75 25.21
C GLU A 158 7.89 7.18 23.89
N ASP A 159 8.35 6.75 22.71
CA ASP A 159 7.78 7.16 21.41
C ASP A 159 6.78 6.16 20.78
N GLU A 160 6.63 4.94 21.30
CA GLU A 160 5.72 3.92 20.73
C GLU A 160 4.22 4.23 20.98
N ALA A 161 3.89 4.93 22.07
CA ALA A 161 2.50 5.22 22.44
C ALA A 161 1.81 6.27 21.53
N ASP A 162 2.57 7.07 20.78
CA ASP A 162 2.03 8.12 19.89
C ASP A 162 1.71 7.59 18.47
N LEU A 163 2.22 6.42 18.09
CA LEU A 163 2.01 5.84 16.76
C LEU A 163 0.63 5.18 16.61
N GLU A 164 0.09 4.56 17.66
CA GLU A 164 -1.20 3.83 17.62
C GLU A 164 -2.42 4.73 17.38
N ASP A 165 -2.34 6.03 17.68
CA ASP A 165 -3.46 6.98 17.62
C ASP A 165 -3.50 7.86 16.35
N THR A 166 -2.70 7.54 15.33
CA THR A 166 -2.78 8.30 14.08
C THR A 166 -4.17 8.16 13.43
N PRO A 167 -4.73 9.22 12.81
CA PRO A 167 -6.03 9.14 12.14
C PRO A 167 -6.14 7.98 11.15
N ALA A 168 -5.05 7.65 10.46
CA ALA A 168 -5.01 6.53 9.53
C ALA A 168 -5.25 5.18 10.22
N LEU A 169 -4.53 4.89 11.30
CA LEU A 169 -4.70 3.63 12.04
C LEU A 169 -6.08 3.53 12.68
N VAL A 170 -6.57 4.63 13.26
CA VAL A 170 -7.91 4.68 13.85
C VAL A 170 -8.97 4.40 12.78
N ILE A 171 -8.87 5.02 11.61
CA ILE A 171 -9.80 4.79 10.49
C ILE A 171 -9.69 3.35 9.98
N ALA A 172 -8.49 2.82 9.77
CA ALA A 172 -8.29 1.44 9.33
C ALA A 172 -8.97 0.46 10.28
N LYS A 173 -8.74 0.61 11.59
CA LYS A 173 -9.35 -0.23 12.63
C LYS A 173 -10.88 -0.13 12.60
N LEU A 174 -11.44 1.08 12.49
CA LEU A 174 -12.89 1.26 12.40
C LEU A 174 -13.50 0.57 11.18
N LEU A 175 -12.85 0.65 10.02
CA LEU A 175 -13.31 0.01 8.79
C LEU A 175 -13.25 -1.52 8.93
N LEU A 176 -12.14 -2.05 9.45
CA LEU A 176 -11.94 -3.49 9.66
C LEU A 176 -12.91 -4.07 10.70
N GLU A 177 -13.12 -3.38 11.82
CA GLU A 177 -14.14 -3.75 12.84
C GLU A 177 -15.57 -3.66 12.30
N ALA A 178 -15.81 -2.78 11.34
CA ALA A 178 -17.09 -2.69 10.63
C ALA A 178 -17.24 -3.77 9.54
N GLY A 179 -16.22 -4.57 9.24
CA GLY A 179 -16.29 -5.68 8.29
C GLY A 179 -15.75 -5.34 6.89
N ALA A 180 -14.90 -4.33 6.74
CA ALA A 180 -14.07 -4.20 5.54
C ALA A 180 -13.19 -5.45 5.39
N ASP A 181 -13.10 -5.96 4.16
CA ASP A 181 -12.23 -7.09 3.84
C ASP A 181 -10.76 -6.61 3.85
N PRO A 182 -9.88 -7.15 4.70
CA PRO A 182 -8.48 -6.73 4.79
C PRO A 182 -7.66 -7.04 3.54
N SER A 183 -8.10 -8.02 2.73
CA SER A 183 -7.53 -8.32 1.40
C SER A 183 -8.37 -7.70 0.27
N GLY A 184 -9.51 -7.10 0.60
CA GLY A 184 -10.49 -6.64 -0.38
C GLY A 184 -10.18 -5.27 -0.98
N GLY A 185 -11.07 -4.86 -1.88
CA GLY A 185 -11.03 -3.53 -2.49
C GLY A 185 -10.10 -3.41 -3.68
N ALA A 186 -9.75 -4.51 -4.34
CA ALA A 186 -8.88 -4.52 -5.51
C ALA A 186 -9.30 -3.52 -6.60
N LEU A 187 -8.31 -2.97 -7.32
CA LEU A 187 -8.56 -2.24 -8.56
C LEU A 187 -9.29 -3.16 -9.56
N ARG A 188 -10.01 -2.59 -10.53
CA ARG A 188 -10.69 -3.38 -11.56
C ARG A 188 -9.71 -3.74 -12.70
N GLY A 189 -10.15 -4.57 -13.64
CA GLY A 189 -9.43 -4.79 -14.90
C GLY A 189 -8.05 -5.41 -14.71
N ASP A 190 -7.05 -4.88 -15.43
CA ASP A 190 -5.68 -5.41 -15.45
C ASP A 190 -4.93 -5.13 -14.14
N ALA A 191 -5.51 -4.34 -13.25
CA ALA A 191 -4.96 -3.98 -11.95
C ALA A 191 -5.61 -4.76 -10.78
N ALA A 192 -6.33 -5.84 -11.07
CA ALA A 192 -7.04 -6.66 -10.07
C ALA A 192 -6.16 -7.26 -8.95
N ASN A 193 -4.83 -7.20 -9.08
CA ASN A 193 -3.89 -7.73 -8.09
C ASN A 193 -3.42 -6.67 -7.08
N PHE A 194 -3.85 -5.42 -7.20
CA PHE A 194 -3.54 -4.37 -6.22
C PHE A 194 -4.50 -4.48 -5.05
N HIS A 195 -3.99 -4.72 -3.84
CA HIS A 195 -4.79 -4.75 -2.61
C HIS A 195 -4.35 -3.64 -1.64
N ALA A 196 -5.01 -3.57 -0.48
CA ALA A 196 -4.66 -2.63 0.58
C ALA A 196 -3.20 -2.80 1.03
N LEU A 197 -2.73 -4.04 1.19
CA LEU A 197 -1.35 -4.32 1.60
C LEU A 197 -0.33 -3.80 0.56
N THR A 198 -0.60 -3.99 -0.73
CA THR A 198 0.18 -3.42 -1.83
C THR A 198 0.32 -1.89 -1.71
N GLY A 199 -0.79 -1.19 -1.46
CA GLY A 199 -0.80 0.28 -1.34
C GLY A 199 -0.11 0.80 -0.10
N VAL A 200 -0.17 0.05 1.00
CA VAL A 200 0.51 0.37 2.26
C VAL A 200 2.03 0.27 2.08
N ILE A 201 2.50 -0.81 1.44
CA ILE A 201 3.93 -1.07 1.23
C ILE A 201 4.52 -0.11 0.18
N GLY A 202 3.79 0.20 -0.90
CA GLY A 202 4.29 1.07 -1.96
C GLY A 202 5.18 0.33 -2.97
N GLY A 203 6.19 0.99 -3.52
CA GLY A 203 7.14 0.45 -4.50
C GLY A 203 6.58 0.37 -5.93
N GLY A 204 7.01 -0.64 -6.70
CA GLY A 204 6.58 -0.86 -8.09
C GLY A 204 7.34 0.01 -9.09
N GLU A 205 7.06 -0.13 -10.38
CA GLU A 205 7.82 0.45 -11.51
C GLU A 205 7.89 1.98 -11.56
N ALA A 206 7.09 2.64 -10.72
CA ALA A 206 7.09 4.10 -10.58
C ALA A 206 7.73 4.56 -9.27
N GLY A 207 8.33 3.65 -8.49
CA GLY A 207 8.98 3.97 -7.22
C GLY A 207 8.03 4.64 -6.22
N GLN A 208 6.78 4.16 -6.13
CA GLN A 208 5.76 4.84 -5.32
C GLN A 208 6.13 4.82 -3.84
N PRO A 209 5.95 5.93 -3.10
CA PRO A 209 6.32 5.98 -1.70
C PRO A 209 5.42 5.07 -0.87
N ALA A 210 6.00 4.40 0.13
CA ALA A 210 5.25 3.68 1.16
C ALA A 210 4.25 4.62 1.88
N HIS A 211 3.24 4.04 2.53
CA HIS A 211 2.34 4.82 3.37
C HIS A 211 3.13 5.41 4.56
N PRO A 212 2.86 6.64 5.02
CA PRO A 212 3.59 7.22 6.16
C PRO A 212 3.49 6.41 7.47
N GLN A 213 2.49 5.52 7.55
CA GLN A 213 2.27 4.54 8.63
C GLN A 213 2.34 3.11 8.10
N ALA A 214 3.26 2.83 7.17
CA ALA A 214 3.29 1.57 6.42
C ALA A 214 3.33 0.33 7.32
N GLU A 215 4.32 0.24 8.22
CA GLU A 215 4.45 -0.92 9.09
C GLU A 215 3.21 -1.14 9.96
N ALA A 216 2.74 -0.09 10.65
CA ALA A 216 1.61 -0.19 11.56
C ALA A 216 0.31 -0.60 10.83
N LEU A 217 0.06 -0.06 9.63
CA LEU A 217 -1.09 -0.47 8.82
C LEU A 217 -0.94 -1.90 8.29
N ALA A 218 0.25 -2.28 7.83
CA ALA A 218 0.49 -3.63 7.35
C ALA A 218 0.26 -4.66 8.47
N ARG A 219 0.74 -4.36 9.69
CA ARG A 219 0.53 -5.19 10.88
C ARG A 219 -0.96 -5.34 11.18
N LEU A 220 -1.69 -4.23 11.20
CA LEU A 220 -3.14 -4.24 11.45
C LEU A 220 -3.90 -5.04 10.38
N LEU A 221 -3.59 -4.84 9.09
CA LEU A 221 -4.22 -5.60 8.00
C LEU A 221 -4.01 -7.11 8.16
N LEU A 222 -2.78 -7.53 8.47
CA LEU A 222 -2.43 -8.94 8.69
C LEU A 222 -3.11 -9.53 9.93
N GLU A 223 -3.24 -8.76 11.01
CA GLU A 223 -3.99 -9.16 12.21
C GLU A 223 -5.46 -9.42 11.92
N TYR A 224 -6.06 -8.65 11.02
CA TYR A 224 -7.44 -8.86 10.57
C TYR A 224 -7.58 -9.92 9.47
N GLY A 225 -6.46 -10.48 8.98
CA GLY A 225 -6.45 -11.61 8.06
C GLY A 225 -6.16 -11.27 6.60
N ALA A 226 -5.53 -10.14 6.32
CA ALA A 226 -4.95 -9.87 4.99
C ALA A 226 -4.04 -11.03 4.56
N GLU A 227 -3.97 -11.30 3.26
CA GLU A 227 -3.06 -12.30 2.70
C GLU A 227 -1.60 -11.79 2.78
N PRO A 228 -0.72 -12.38 3.60
CA PRO A 228 0.69 -11.98 3.65
C PRO A 228 1.45 -12.29 2.37
N LEU A 229 1.02 -13.30 1.60
CA LEU A 229 1.59 -13.60 0.29
C LEU A 229 0.87 -12.81 -0.81
N ASP A 230 0.93 -11.48 -0.72
CA ASP A 230 0.39 -10.58 -1.73
C ASP A 230 1.37 -10.46 -2.91
N GLY A 231 0.98 -10.99 -4.07
CA GLY A 231 1.86 -11.10 -5.23
C GLY A 231 2.33 -9.74 -5.75
N GLN A 232 1.45 -8.73 -5.74
CA GLN A 232 1.78 -7.39 -6.24
C GLN A 232 2.67 -6.64 -5.23
N ALA A 233 2.46 -6.82 -3.92
CA ALA A 233 3.35 -6.28 -2.91
C ALA A 233 4.77 -6.87 -3.04
N LEU A 234 4.88 -8.19 -3.19
CA LEU A 234 6.17 -8.85 -3.38
C LEU A 234 6.86 -8.38 -4.67
N TYR A 235 6.12 -8.29 -5.77
CA TYR A 235 6.62 -7.72 -7.01
C TYR A 235 7.14 -6.28 -6.80
N ASN A 236 6.35 -5.42 -6.16
CA ASN A 236 6.73 -4.04 -5.94
C ASN A 236 8.03 -3.89 -5.13
N THR A 237 8.22 -4.72 -4.10
CA THR A 237 9.46 -4.75 -3.31
C THR A 237 10.64 -5.33 -4.09
N SER A 238 10.40 -6.04 -5.20
CA SER A 238 11.48 -6.61 -6.02
C SER A 238 12.20 -5.56 -6.84
N LEU A 239 11.60 -4.39 -7.04
CA LEU A 239 12.12 -3.31 -7.87
C LEU A 239 12.80 -2.24 -7.00
N VAL A 240 14.09 -1.98 -7.25
CA VAL A 240 14.82 -0.85 -6.69
C VAL A 240 14.77 0.31 -7.66
N PHE A 241 14.37 1.47 -7.16
CA PHE A 241 14.56 2.74 -7.85
C PHE A 241 15.80 3.41 -7.29
N HIS A 242 16.83 3.51 -8.12
CA HIS A 242 17.92 4.46 -7.90
C HIS A 242 17.32 5.84 -8.12
N GLY A 243 16.90 6.48 -7.03
CA GLY A 243 16.54 7.89 -7.08
C GLY A 243 17.82 8.67 -7.38
N ASP A 244 17.92 9.25 -8.57
CA ASP A 244 18.71 10.47 -8.69
C ASP A 244 18.12 11.45 -7.66
N GLU A 245 18.99 12.00 -6.80
CA GLU A 245 18.64 12.90 -5.70
C GLU A 245 17.58 13.95 -6.10
N GLU A 246 16.73 14.30 -5.14
CA GLU A 246 15.67 15.31 -5.25
C GLU A 246 16.02 16.51 -6.16
N GLY A 247 15.34 16.58 -7.31
CA GLY A 247 14.94 17.84 -7.94
C GLY A 247 15.78 18.33 -9.12
N SER A 248 15.29 18.07 -10.34
CA SER A 248 15.22 19.14 -11.35
C SER A 248 14.24 18.77 -12.47
N PRO A 249 13.33 19.69 -12.88
CA PRO A 249 12.38 19.42 -13.94
C PRO A 249 13.10 19.40 -15.29
N ALA A 250 12.76 18.41 -16.12
CA ALA A 250 13.21 18.32 -17.51
C ALA A 250 12.94 19.63 -18.27
N GLY A 251 14.01 20.40 -18.48
CA GLY A 251 14.06 21.59 -19.31
C GLY A 251 15.33 21.58 -20.15
N ALA A 252 15.16 21.23 -21.42
CA ALA A 252 16.01 21.46 -22.59
C ALA A 252 17.40 22.11 -22.39
N GLY A 253 18.44 21.46 -22.91
CA GLY A 253 19.71 22.13 -23.21
C GLY A 253 20.88 21.23 -23.53
N ASP A 254 21.02 20.88 -24.81
CA ASP A 254 22.31 20.59 -25.46
C ASP A 254 23.43 21.51 -24.92
N LYS A 255 24.52 20.94 -24.39
CA LYS A 255 25.91 21.33 -24.69
C LYS A 255 26.89 20.19 -24.42
N GLY A 256 27.56 19.75 -25.47
CA GLY A 256 28.74 18.91 -25.39
C GLY A 256 29.89 19.54 -24.59
N GLY A 257 30.68 18.67 -23.96
CA GLY A 257 31.89 19.04 -23.23
C GLY A 257 32.66 17.80 -22.79
N THR A 258 33.52 17.31 -23.68
CA THR A 258 34.59 16.33 -23.39
C THR A 258 35.43 16.72 -22.18
N ARG A 259 35.56 15.83 -21.19
CA ARG A 259 36.72 15.71 -20.27
C ARG A 259 36.89 14.22 -19.95
N HIS A 260 37.84 13.58 -20.63
CA HIS A 260 39.13 13.16 -20.09
C HIS A 260 39.01 12.02 -19.07
N HIS A 261 39.29 10.82 -19.58
CA HIS A 261 39.92 9.72 -18.84
C HIS A 261 41.06 10.26 -18.00
N ASP A 262 41.05 9.92 -16.72
CA ASP A 262 42.15 9.35 -15.95
C ASP A 262 41.71 9.39 -14.48
N ASP A 263 41.36 8.22 -13.93
CA ASP A 263 41.63 7.80 -12.56
C ASP A 263 41.02 6.39 -12.40
N GLU A 264 41.92 5.41 -12.37
CA GLU A 264 41.68 4.03 -11.97
C GLU A 264 41.45 3.98 -10.45
N ASP A 265 40.68 2.99 -10.00
CA ASP A 265 40.37 2.64 -8.60
C ASP A 265 39.23 3.42 -7.91
N ASP A 266 37.99 3.20 -8.36
CA ASP A 266 36.81 3.30 -7.49
C ASP A 266 35.86 2.10 -7.73
N ASP A 267 36.26 0.95 -7.18
CA ASP A 267 35.41 -0.24 -7.04
C ASP A 267 34.41 -0.09 -5.87
N GLY A 268 34.17 1.13 -5.40
CA GLY A 268 33.07 1.48 -4.49
C GLY A 268 31.75 1.53 -5.24
N GLY A 269 31.31 0.40 -5.81
CA GLY A 269 29.91 0.28 -6.20
C GLY A 269 29.07 0.51 -4.96
N ASP A 270 28.37 1.65 -4.89
CA ASP A 270 27.47 1.99 -3.80
C ASP A 270 26.65 0.74 -3.47
N GLU A 271 26.90 0.15 -2.29
CA GLU A 271 26.05 -0.90 -1.76
C GLU A 271 24.65 -0.31 -1.73
N VAL A 272 23.76 -0.85 -2.58
CA VAL A 272 22.35 -0.48 -2.55
C VAL A 272 21.86 -0.82 -1.15
N ASP A 273 21.47 0.20 -0.39
CA ASP A 273 20.86 0.05 0.92
C ASP A 273 19.54 -0.73 0.74
N ASP A 274 19.63 -2.06 0.83
CA ASP A 274 18.54 -3.01 0.61
C ASP A 274 17.83 -3.37 1.92
N ASP A 275 18.13 -2.66 3.01
CA ASP A 275 17.58 -2.93 4.35
C ASP A 275 16.04 -2.86 4.38
N ASP A 276 15.45 -1.88 3.71
CA ASP A 276 13.98 -1.75 3.62
C ASP A 276 13.34 -2.91 2.84
N ASN A 277 14.01 -3.46 1.83
CA ASN A 277 13.50 -4.58 1.06
C ASN A 277 13.61 -5.89 1.81
N VAL A 278 14.70 -6.11 2.56
CA VAL A 278 14.84 -7.28 3.43
C VAL A 278 13.83 -7.23 4.56
N PHE A 279 13.59 -6.04 5.14
CA PHE A 279 12.57 -5.84 6.17
C PHE A 279 11.19 -6.35 5.72
N TRP A 280 10.72 -5.97 4.53
CA TRP A 280 9.41 -6.42 4.05
C TRP A 280 9.35 -7.93 3.80
N LEU A 281 10.45 -8.55 3.36
CA LEU A 281 10.51 -10.00 3.20
C LEU A 281 10.41 -10.72 4.55
N ASP A 282 11.20 -10.30 5.55
CA ASP A 282 11.12 -10.80 6.92
C ASP A 282 9.72 -10.63 7.50
N PHE A 283 9.14 -9.44 7.32
CA PHE A 283 7.82 -9.09 7.83
C PHE A 283 6.71 -9.97 7.25
N LEU A 284 6.66 -10.13 5.93
CA LEU A 284 5.64 -10.95 5.26
C LEU A 284 5.86 -12.44 5.47
N TRP A 285 7.13 -12.88 5.57
CA TRP A 285 7.47 -14.25 5.93
C TRP A 285 6.94 -14.62 7.32
N ALA A 286 7.28 -13.81 8.33
CA ALA A 286 6.84 -14.02 9.71
C ALA A 286 5.30 -14.00 9.83
N ALA A 287 4.63 -13.17 9.02
CA ALA A 287 3.18 -13.14 8.95
C ALA A 287 2.60 -14.44 8.38
N CYS A 288 3.23 -15.03 7.35
CA CYS A 288 2.85 -16.36 6.84
C CYS A 288 3.01 -17.44 7.92
N GLU A 289 4.13 -17.44 8.66
CA GLU A 289 4.38 -18.42 9.72
C GLU A 289 3.34 -18.30 10.83
N LYS A 290 3.09 -17.09 11.32
CA LYS A 290 2.08 -16.81 12.35
C LYS A 290 0.68 -17.29 11.92
N ARG A 291 0.32 -17.04 10.66
CA ARG A 291 -0.97 -17.49 10.11
C ARG A 291 -1.07 -19.01 10.04
N TYR A 292 -0.01 -19.69 9.62
CA TYR A 292 0.03 -21.15 9.61
C TYR A 292 -0.14 -21.75 11.01
N ILE A 293 0.64 -21.25 11.98
CA ILE A 293 0.58 -21.70 13.38
C ILE A 293 -0.84 -21.52 13.95
N SER A 294 -1.46 -20.37 13.67
CA SER A 294 -2.84 -20.13 14.09
C SER A 294 -3.81 -21.17 13.50
N ILE A 295 -3.72 -21.46 12.19
CA ILE A 295 -4.58 -22.45 11.53
C ILE A 295 -4.34 -23.86 12.07
N SER A 296 -3.08 -24.27 12.28
CA SER A 296 -2.74 -25.61 12.77
C SER A 296 -3.25 -25.84 14.20
N GLN A 297 -3.12 -24.84 15.08
CA GLN A 297 -3.58 -24.90 16.47
C GLN A 297 -5.10 -24.95 16.60
N HIS A 298 -5.84 -24.25 15.74
CA HIS A 298 -7.30 -24.38 15.70
C HIS A 298 -7.77 -25.76 15.19
N GLY A 299 -6.91 -26.49 14.47
CA GLY A 299 -7.19 -27.83 13.93
C GLY A 299 -6.75 -29.01 14.81
N THR A 300 -5.92 -28.79 15.84
CA THR A 300 -5.35 -29.88 16.65
C THR A 300 -5.64 -29.72 18.14
N ALA A 301 -6.51 -30.59 18.66
CA ALA A 301 -6.65 -30.81 20.09
C ALA A 301 -5.74 -31.99 20.51
N HIS A 302 -4.73 -31.72 21.36
CA HIS A 302 -4.13 -32.60 22.39
C HIS A 302 -2.59 -32.73 22.40
N GLY A 303 -2.03 -32.69 23.62
CA GLY A 303 -1.22 -33.81 24.13
C GLY A 303 0.26 -33.59 24.44
N SER A 304 0.87 -32.47 24.05
CA SER A 304 2.30 -32.21 24.22
C SER A 304 2.57 -31.13 25.28
N THR A 305 3.80 -31.08 25.82
CA THR A 305 4.22 -29.96 26.67
C THR A 305 4.25 -28.67 25.85
N GLU A 306 3.86 -27.54 26.46
CA GLU A 306 3.60 -26.28 25.75
C GLU A 306 4.83 -25.76 24.97
N THR A 307 6.03 -25.96 25.49
CA THR A 307 7.29 -25.49 24.85
C THR A 307 7.68 -26.36 23.66
N GLU A 308 7.69 -27.69 23.80
CA GLU A 308 8.05 -28.60 22.69
C GLU A 308 7.02 -28.53 21.55
N ALA A 309 5.74 -28.33 21.87
CA ALA A 309 4.69 -28.10 20.88
C ALA A 309 4.93 -26.81 20.08
N ARG A 310 5.32 -25.72 20.75
CA ARG A 310 5.59 -24.42 20.10
C ARG A 310 6.80 -24.48 19.17
N ASP A 311 7.88 -25.16 19.56
CA ASP A 311 9.07 -25.27 18.71
C ASP A 311 8.81 -26.12 17.45
N LEU A 312 8.04 -27.21 17.60
CA LEU A 312 7.62 -28.05 16.48
C LEU A 312 6.68 -27.29 15.52
N ASP A 313 5.72 -26.53 16.07
CA ASP A 313 4.82 -25.67 15.28
C ASP A 313 5.61 -24.63 14.48
N THR A 314 6.59 -23.95 15.09
CA THR A 314 7.43 -22.95 14.41
C THR A 314 8.23 -23.58 13.27
N ARG A 315 8.89 -24.72 13.50
CA ARG A 315 9.66 -25.39 12.44
C ARG A 315 8.75 -25.87 11.30
N ALA A 316 7.61 -26.47 11.63
CA ALA A 316 6.62 -26.90 10.65
C ALA A 316 6.04 -25.72 9.86
N ALA A 317 5.84 -24.58 10.52
CA ALA A 317 5.43 -23.34 9.88
C ALA A 317 6.47 -22.88 8.86
N GLY A 318 7.75 -22.79 9.25
CA GLY A 318 8.82 -22.41 8.33
C GLY A 318 8.90 -23.34 7.11
N GLU A 319 8.79 -24.66 7.29
CA GLU A 319 8.75 -25.63 6.18
C GLU A 319 7.51 -25.44 5.28
N HIS A 320 6.34 -25.15 5.87
CA HIS A 320 5.12 -24.88 5.12
C HIS A 320 5.20 -23.58 4.32
N VAL A 321 5.69 -22.49 4.93
CA VAL A 321 5.86 -21.20 4.28
C VAL A 321 6.85 -21.33 3.12
N ARG A 322 8.00 -21.98 3.34
CA ARG A 322 8.96 -22.34 2.28
C ARG A 322 8.27 -23.02 1.11
N LYS A 323 7.47 -24.06 1.38
CA LYS A 323 6.75 -24.77 0.33
C LYS A 323 5.80 -23.83 -0.42
N ARG A 324 5.01 -23.02 0.29
CA ARG A 324 4.03 -22.13 -0.31
C ARG A 324 4.68 -21.05 -1.19
N TRP A 325 5.83 -20.52 -0.78
CA TRP A 325 6.59 -19.50 -1.53
C TRP A 325 7.37 -20.08 -2.73
N ARG A 326 7.47 -21.41 -2.86
CA ARG A 326 7.98 -22.12 -4.04
C ARG A 326 6.87 -22.59 -4.99
N GLU A 327 5.61 -22.36 -4.64
CA GLU A 327 4.48 -22.64 -5.52
C GLU A 327 4.12 -21.38 -6.32
N PRO A 328 3.78 -21.51 -7.62
CA PRO A 328 3.30 -20.39 -8.42
C PRO A 328 2.13 -19.66 -7.75
N MET A 329 2.08 -18.35 -7.90
CA MET A 329 0.98 -17.54 -7.39
C MET A 329 -0.31 -17.86 -8.16
N ALA A 330 -1.41 -18.06 -7.44
CA ALA A 330 -2.70 -18.44 -8.04
C ALA A 330 -3.29 -17.32 -8.92
N ASP A 331 -2.96 -16.07 -8.62
CA ASP A 331 -3.37 -14.88 -9.38
C ASP A 331 -2.46 -14.59 -10.59
N GLY A 332 -1.35 -15.32 -10.73
CA GLY A 332 -0.38 -15.13 -11.81
C GLY A 332 0.37 -13.80 -11.77
N THR A 333 0.36 -13.08 -10.65
CA THR A 333 1.03 -11.77 -10.55
C THR A 333 2.54 -11.86 -10.75
N LEU A 334 3.13 -12.97 -10.30
CA LEU A 334 4.54 -13.27 -10.53
C LEU A 334 4.70 -14.29 -11.67
N PRO A 335 5.69 -14.11 -12.56
CA PRO A 335 5.92 -15.02 -13.70
C PRO A 335 6.57 -16.36 -13.28
N ALA A 336 7.09 -16.42 -12.06
CA ALA A 336 7.70 -17.60 -11.44
C ALA A 336 7.27 -17.65 -9.96
N PRO A 337 7.53 -18.76 -9.24
CA PRO A 337 7.26 -18.79 -7.81
C PRO A 337 8.01 -17.69 -7.06
N PRO A 338 7.43 -17.17 -5.95
CA PRO A 338 7.97 -16.02 -5.23
C PRO A 338 9.47 -16.08 -4.92
N LEU A 339 9.97 -17.16 -4.30
CA LEU A 339 11.38 -17.22 -3.89
C LEU A 339 12.33 -17.15 -5.08
N GLU A 340 12.03 -17.87 -6.16
CA GLU A 340 12.85 -17.92 -7.37
C GLU A 340 12.80 -16.59 -8.13
N TYR A 341 11.62 -15.98 -8.28
CA TYR A 341 11.46 -14.67 -8.90
C TYR A 341 12.24 -13.58 -8.16
N LEU A 342 12.07 -13.52 -6.83
CA LEU A 342 12.72 -12.51 -5.99
C LEU A 342 14.23 -12.69 -5.95
N LEU A 343 14.73 -13.94 -6.00
CA LEU A 343 16.17 -14.23 -6.03
C LEU A 343 16.80 -13.72 -7.33
N GLU A 344 16.17 -14.02 -8.46
CA GLU A 344 16.62 -13.54 -9.77
C GLU A 344 16.66 -12.00 -9.78
N SER A 345 15.60 -11.35 -9.32
CA SER A 345 15.52 -9.90 -9.19
C SER A 345 16.63 -9.32 -8.30
N ALA A 346 16.87 -9.91 -7.12
CA ALA A 346 17.89 -9.48 -6.17
C ALA A 346 19.31 -9.60 -6.76
N VAL A 347 19.61 -10.69 -7.46
CA VAL A 347 20.91 -10.91 -8.11
C VAL A 347 21.12 -9.91 -9.25
N MET A 348 20.11 -9.70 -10.10
CA MET A 348 20.19 -8.75 -11.22
C MET A 348 20.43 -7.32 -10.75
N GLN A 349 19.85 -6.94 -9.62
CA GLN A 349 19.95 -5.60 -9.04
C GLN A 349 21.06 -5.48 -8.00
N ARG A 350 21.95 -6.49 -7.87
CA ARG A 350 23.10 -6.50 -6.96
C ARG A 350 22.72 -6.20 -5.50
N GLN A 351 21.71 -6.89 -4.98
CA GLN A 351 21.25 -6.79 -3.58
C GLN A 351 21.77 -7.98 -2.75
N PRO A 352 23.02 -7.94 -2.24
CA PRO A 352 23.67 -9.09 -1.63
C PRO A 352 22.99 -9.56 -0.34
N ARG A 353 22.43 -8.65 0.48
CA ARG A 353 21.77 -9.03 1.75
C ARG A 353 20.45 -9.70 1.44
N ARG A 354 19.67 -9.17 0.50
CA ARG A 354 18.47 -9.82 0.00
C ARG A 354 18.74 -11.17 -0.65
N THR A 355 19.78 -11.29 -1.47
CA THR A 355 20.20 -12.58 -2.05
C THR A 355 20.51 -13.60 -0.96
N ALA A 356 21.29 -13.21 0.05
CA ALA A 356 21.60 -14.09 1.18
C ALA A 356 20.33 -14.52 1.92
N TRP A 357 19.44 -13.57 2.24
CA TRP A 357 18.16 -13.84 2.87
C TRP A 357 17.34 -14.86 2.08
N LEU A 358 17.19 -14.67 0.77
CA LEU A 358 16.39 -15.55 -0.08
C LEU A 358 16.96 -16.97 -0.13
N VAL A 359 18.29 -17.13 -0.20
CA VAL A 359 18.94 -18.44 -0.16
C VAL A 359 18.76 -19.12 1.21
N GLU A 360 18.87 -18.39 2.31
CA GLU A 360 18.63 -18.90 3.67
C GLU A 360 17.17 -19.36 3.88
N HIS A 361 16.23 -18.67 3.23
CA HIS A 361 14.82 -19.03 3.21
C HIS A 361 14.49 -20.08 2.14
N GLY A 362 15.53 -20.64 1.53
CA GLY A 362 15.45 -21.77 0.63
C GLY A 362 14.92 -21.37 -0.73
N ALA A 363 15.37 -20.28 -1.33
CA ALA A 363 15.35 -20.12 -2.78
C ALA A 363 16.37 -21.08 -3.42
N ASP A 364 16.08 -21.59 -4.63
CA ASP A 364 17.02 -22.44 -5.35
C ASP A 364 17.97 -21.59 -6.22
N ALA A 365 19.24 -21.54 -5.83
CA ALA A 365 20.29 -20.80 -6.52
C ALA A 365 20.64 -21.37 -7.90
N ASP A 366 20.33 -22.64 -8.15
CA ASP A 366 20.52 -23.29 -9.45
C ASP A 366 19.27 -23.20 -10.33
N SER A 367 18.18 -22.59 -9.82
CA SER A 367 16.95 -22.49 -10.58
C SER A 367 17.16 -21.64 -11.83
N THR A 368 16.78 -22.22 -12.97
CA THR A 368 16.85 -21.57 -14.29
C THR A 368 15.48 -21.07 -14.73
N THR A 369 14.62 -20.73 -13.75
CA THR A 369 13.20 -20.41 -13.96
C THR A 369 12.98 -19.21 -14.88
N GLY A 370 14.04 -18.49 -15.24
CA GLY A 370 14.20 -17.94 -16.58
C GLY A 370 13.04 -17.03 -16.96
N ALA A 371 12.96 -15.88 -16.31
CA ALA A 371 12.31 -14.76 -16.95
C ALA A 371 13.08 -14.44 -18.24
N ARG A 372 12.60 -14.98 -19.36
CA ARG A 372 12.70 -14.27 -20.64
C ARG A 372 11.94 -12.97 -20.46
N PHE A 373 12.62 -11.95 -19.94
CA PHE A 373 12.06 -10.60 -19.86
C PHE A 373 11.65 -10.17 -21.27
N ALA A 374 10.38 -9.81 -21.43
CA ALA A 374 9.81 -9.23 -22.64
C ALA A 374 9.93 -7.71 -22.58
#